data_AF-A0A8H7P6A9-F1
#
_entry.id   AF-A0A8H7P6A9-F1
#
_cell.length_a   1.000
_cell.length_b   1.000
_cell.length_c   1.000
_cell.angle_alpha   90.00
_cell.angle_beta   90.00
_cell.angle_gamma   90.00
#
_symmetry.space_group_name_H-M   'P 1'
#
loop_
_entity.id
_entity.type
_entity.pdbx_description
1 polymer ?
#
loop_
_entity_poly.entity_id
_entity_poly.type
_entity_poly.pdbx_seq_one_letter_code
_entity_poly.pdbx_strand_id
1 'polypeptide(L)'
;MDGGFDYYLSEALSPPKDIMALTRCAQAALKERYYGFAPPTSCTLVPLPPALRQNPRFPRARALAVCPTMRIPADMDWHRDLVYNIMWTLLVELEHWNETHGEGERIARVVMTGMGTGVGRVDKAVCARQMVLAVKHFLDARSEAGRKRWEQADFPHWNDVLPIAMEVLEEETAK
;
A
#
# COMPACT_ATOMS: atom_id res chain seq x y z
N MET A 1 -5.37 -15.08 0.29
CA MET A 1 -5.88 -14.11 1.29
C MET A 1 -6.61 -14.88 2.37
N ASP A 2 -5.84 -15.61 3.14
CA ASP A 2 -6.27 -16.80 3.87
C ASP A 2 -5.57 -16.96 5.22
N GLY A 3 -4.71 -16.00 5.58
CA GLY A 3 -4.11 -15.89 6.91
C GLY A 3 -4.12 -14.45 7.43
N GLY A 4 -3.94 -14.28 8.74
CA GLY A 4 -3.86 -12.96 9.37
C GLY A 4 -5.06 -12.07 9.06
N PHE A 5 -4.81 -10.79 8.78
CA PHE A 5 -5.86 -9.83 8.42
C PHE A 5 -6.54 -10.15 7.09
N ASP A 6 -5.80 -10.73 6.14
CA ASP A 6 -6.33 -11.08 4.81
C ASP A 6 -7.46 -12.11 4.89
N TYR A 7 -7.40 -13.02 5.86
CA TYR A 7 -8.49 -13.96 6.13
C TYR A 7 -9.78 -13.23 6.52
N TYR A 8 -9.69 -12.27 7.45
CA TYR A 8 -10.85 -11.49 7.90
C TYR A 8 -11.39 -10.56 6.81
N LEU A 9 -10.54 -10.06 5.90
CA LEU A 9 -11.01 -9.38 4.69
C LEU A 9 -11.82 -10.34 3.80
N SER A 10 -11.33 -11.56 3.59
CA SER A 10 -12.04 -12.58 2.82
C SER A 10 -13.37 -12.96 3.46
N GLU A 11 -13.43 -13.13 4.77
CA GLU A 11 -14.70 -13.36 5.50
C GLU A 11 -15.66 -12.18 5.39
N ALA A 12 -15.13 -10.95 5.44
CA ALA A 12 -15.96 -9.76 5.41
C ALA A 12 -16.53 -9.46 4.02
N LEU A 13 -15.77 -9.64 2.94
CA LEU A 13 -16.14 -9.15 1.61
C LEU A 13 -16.55 -10.25 0.65
N SER A 14 -16.14 -11.50 0.87
CA SER A 14 -16.50 -12.60 -0.03
C SER A 14 -17.94 -13.06 0.19
N PRO A 15 -18.61 -13.61 -0.84
CA PRO A 15 -19.94 -14.18 -0.67
C PRO A 15 -19.93 -15.36 0.32
N PRO A 16 -21.03 -15.60 1.06
CA PRO A 16 -21.07 -16.59 2.15
C PRO A 16 -20.68 -18.03 1.79
N LYS A 17 -20.77 -18.42 0.50
CA LYS A 17 -20.45 -19.77 0.01
C LYS A 17 -19.18 -19.81 -0.85
N ASP A 18 -18.41 -18.73 -0.89
CA ASP A 18 -17.25 -18.59 -1.75
C ASP A 18 -16.20 -17.65 -1.15
N ILE A 19 -15.59 -18.10 -0.05
CA ILE A 19 -14.57 -17.31 0.67
C ILE A 19 -13.34 -16.95 -0.17
N MET A 20 -13.12 -17.67 -1.28
CA MET A 20 -12.00 -17.43 -2.19
C MET A 20 -12.31 -16.38 -3.27
N ALA A 21 -13.53 -15.83 -3.32
CA ALA A 21 -13.91 -14.83 -4.30
C ALA A 21 -13.02 -13.58 -4.26
N LEU A 22 -12.71 -13.06 -3.07
CA LEU A 22 -11.81 -11.91 -2.90
C LEU A 22 -10.39 -12.24 -3.34
N THR A 23 -9.88 -13.44 -3.00
CA THR A 23 -8.55 -13.90 -3.45
C THR A 23 -8.49 -13.96 -4.98
N ARG A 24 -9.52 -14.52 -5.64
CA ARG A 24 -9.53 -14.61 -7.11
C ARG A 24 -9.65 -13.24 -7.78
N CYS A 25 -10.35 -12.29 -7.17
CA CYS A 25 -10.41 -10.91 -7.63
C CYS A 25 -9.01 -10.26 -7.60
N ALA A 26 -8.28 -10.39 -6.48
CA ALA A 26 -6.91 -9.91 -6.39
C ALA A 26 -5.99 -10.62 -7.40
N GLN A 27 -6.04 -11.95 -7.48
CA GLN A 27 -5.20 -12.73 -8.40
C GLN A 27 -5.46 -12.39 -9.87
N ALA A 28 -6.70 -12.10 -10.27
CA ALA A 28 -7.02 -11.68 -11.63
C ALA A 28 -6.31 -10.36 -11.98
N ALA A 29 -6.37 -9.37 -11.09
CA ALA A 29 -5.69 -8.10 -11.29
C ALA A 29 -4.16 -8.25 -11.30
N LEU A 30 -3.59 -9.09 -10.42
CA LEU A 30 -2.15 -9.35 -10.43
C LEU A 30 -1.70 -10.11 -11.68
N LYS A 31 -2.53 -11.03 -12.20
CA LYS A 31 -2.27 -11.72 -13.47
C LYS A 31 -2.24 -10.75 -14.63
N GLU A 32 -3.19 -9.82 -14.68
CA GLU A 32 -3.29 -8.81 -15.73
C GLU A 32 -2.12 -7.81 -15.67
N ARG A 33 -1.83 -7.24 -14.49
CA ARG A 33 -0.82 -6.18 -14.34
C ARG A 33 0.61 -6.69 -14.28
N TYR A 34 0.85 -7.83 -13.64
CA TYR A 34 2.19 -8.31 -13.33
C TYR A 34 2.49 -9.70 -13.88
N TYR A 35 1.65 -10.22 -14.78
CA TYR A 35 1.81 -11.57 -15.33
C TYR A 35 1.86 -12.66 -14.23
N GLY A 36 1.20 -12.39 -13.09
CA GLY A 36 1.08 -13.32 -11.96
C GLY A 36 2.07 -13.11 -10.82
N PHE A 37 3.05 -12.20 -10.94
CA PHE A 37 4.03 -11.94 -9.89
C PHE A 37 4.11 -10.46 -9.49
N ALA A 38 3.40 -10.08 -8.44
CA ALA A 38 3.54 -8.74 -7.86
C ALA A 38 4.76 -8.69 -6.94
N PRO A 39 5.77 -7.84 -7.23
CA PRO A 39 6.97 -7.75 -6.39
C PRO A 39 6.62 -7.15 -5.02
N PRO A 40 7.34 -7.52 -3.94
CA PRO A 40 7.27 -6.79 -2.68
C PRO A 40 7.44 -5.28 -2.89
N THR A 41 6.87 -4.48 -2.01
CA THR A 41 6.83 -3.00 -2.08
C THR A 41 5.99 -2.37 -3.18
N SER A 42 5.39 -3.17 -4.07
CA SER A 42 4.37 -2.68 -5.00
C SER A 42 3.01 -2.49 -4.32
N CYS A 43 2.16 -1.68 -4.95
CA CYS A 43 0.75 -1.58 -4.61
C CYS A 43 -0.08 -1.73 -5.89
N THR A 44 -1.22 -2.40 -5.79
CA THR A 44 -2.23 -2.47 -6.86
C THR A 44 -3.59 -2.20 -6.28
N LEU A 45 -4.26 -1.16 -6.76
CA LEU A 45 -5.66 -0.92 -6.45
C LEU A 45 -6.54 -1.77 -7.36
N VAL A 46 -7.27 -2.70 -6.75
CA VAL A 46 -8.15 -3.65 -7.44
C VAL A 46 -9.60 -3.21 -7.23
N PRO A 47 -10.34 -2.82 -8.27
CA PRO A 47 -11.77 -2.54 -8.15
C PRO A 47 -12.52 -3.78 -7.64
N LEU A 48 -13.29 -3.63 -6.57
CA LEU A 48 -14.17 -4.70 -6.08
C LEU A 48 -15.39 -4.79 -7.00
N PRO A 49 -15.73 -5.94 -7.60
CA PRO A 49 -16.98 -6.08 -8.35
C PRO A 49 -18.20 -6.03 -7.42
N PRO A 50 -19.42 -5.80 -7.95
CA PRO A 50 -20.64 -5.73 -7.14
C PRO A 50 -20.85 -6.93 -6.19
N ALA A 51 -20.46 -8.14 -6.61
CA ALA A 51 -20.55 -9.34 -5.79
C ALA A 51 -19.72 -9.28 -4.49
N LEU A 52 -18.65 -8.47 -4.46
CA LEU A 52 -17.78 -8.25 -3.28
C LEU A 52 -18.13 -6.97 -2.50
N ARG A 53 -19.15 -6.22 -2.96
CA ARG A 53 -19.62 -4.97 -2.32
C ARG A 53 -20.91 -5.16 -1.52
N GLN A 54 -21.21 -6.41 -1.12
CA GLN A 54 -22.49 -6.77 -0.51
C GLN A 54 -22.52 -6.59 1.02
N ASN A 55 -21.37 -6.38 1.67
CA ASN A 55 -21.33 -6.24 3.13
C ASN A 55 -21.89 -4.87 3.59
N PRO A 56 -23.01 -4.82 4.32
CA PRO A 56 -23.63 -3.57 4.75
C PRO A 56 -22.82 -2.78 5.78
N ARG A 57 -21.83 -3.40 6.44
CA ARG A 57 -20.89 -2.70 7.34
C ARG A 57 -19.88 -1.85 6.58
N PHE A 58 -19.62 -2.20 5.31
CA PHE A 58 -18.64 -1.52 4.46
C PHE A 58 -19.28 -1.04 3.15
N PRO A 59 -20.38 -0.26 3.19
CA PRO A 59 -21.16 0.08 2.01
C PRO A 59 -20.41 0.99 1.03
N ARG A 60 -19.26 1.54 1.44
CA ARG A 60 -18.36 2.39 0.65
C ARG A 60 -17.04 1.72 0.28
N ALA A 61 -16.85 0.43 0.59
CA ALA A 61 -15.70 -0.32 0.08
C ALA A 61 -15.86 -0.48 -1.45
N ARG A 62 -14.90 0.03 -2.21
CA ARG A 62 -14.92 0.06 -3.68
C ARG A 62 -13.71 -0.59 -4.31
N ALA A 63 -12.58 -0.56 -3.62
CA ALA A 63 -11.32 -1.12 -4.07
C ALA A 63 -10.62 -1.87 -2.92
N LEU A 64 -9.75 -2.80 -3.30
CA LEU A 64 -8.80 -3.49 -2.44
C LEU A 64 -7.40 -3.04 -2.85
N ALA A 65 -6.62 -2.53 -1.91
CA ALA A 65 -5.19 -2.33 -2.12
C ALA A 65 -4.45 -3.65 -1.86
N VAL A 66 -3.82 -4.21 -2.88
CA VAL A 66 -2.98 -5.39 -2.78
C VAL A 66 -1.53 -4.93 -2.66
N CYS A 67 -0.96 -5.11 -1.46
CA CYS A 67 0.37 -4.63 -1.11
C CYS A 67 1.25 -5.81 -0.64
N PRO A 68 1.97 -6.50 -1.54
CA PRO A 68 2.82 -7.62 -1.17
C PRO A 68 3.96 -7.14 -0.25
N THR A 69 4.05 -7.74 0.94
CA THR A 69 5.14 -7.49 1.90
C THR A 69 6.31 -8.46 1.72
N MET A 70 6.05 -9.62 1.10
CA MET A 70 6.99 -10.72 0.99
C MET A 70 6.63 -11.58 -0.22
N ARG A 71 7.65 -12.17 -0.87
CA ARG A 71 7.44 -13.11 -1.98
C ARG A 71 6.93 -14.47 -1.49
N ILE A 72 7.45 -14.91 -0.34
CA ILE A 72 6.99 -16.08 0.39
C ILE A 72 6.88 -15.71 1.86
N PRO A 73 6.02 -16.38 2.64
CA PRO A 73 5.98 -16.22 4.09
C PRO A 73 7.36 -16.43 4.73
N ALA A 74 7.99 -15.35 5.20
CA ALA A 74 9.34 -15.36 5.77
C ALA A 74 9.58 -14.14 6.67
N ASP A 75 10.66 -14.21 7.46
CA ASP A 75 11.18 -13.09 8.24
C ASP A 75 11.75 -12.01 7.29
N MET A 76 11.34 -10.75 7.50
CA MET A 76 11.65 -9.61 6.64
C MET A 76 12.42 -8.51 7.39
N ASP A 77 12.96 -8.78 8.58
CA ASP A 77 13.69 -7.79 9.40
C ASP A 77 14.91 -7.19 8.68
N TRP A 78 15.44 -7.87 7.66
CA TRP A 78 16.51 -7.36 6.80
C TRP A 78 16.07 -6.24 5.85
N HIS A 79 14.77 -6.12 5.54
CA HIS A 79 14.25 -5.13 4.60
C HIS A 79 13.86 -3.85 5.33
N ARG A 80 14.87 -3.03 5.62
CA ARG A 80 14.79 -1.88 6.53
C ARG A 80 13.78 -0.79 6.18
N ASP A 81 13.35 -0.70 4.93
CA ASP A 81 12.44 0.34 4.40
C ASP A 81 11.16 -0.25 3.77
N LEU A 82 10.85 -1.52 4.05
CA LEU A 82 9.73 -2.25 3.44
C LEU A 82 8.40 -1.50 3.59
N VAL A 83 8.07 -1.09 4.81
CA VAL A 83 6.78 -0.47 5.12
C VAL A 83 6.69 0.92 4.51
N TYR A 84 7.78 1.68 4.54
CA TYR A 84 7.86 2.99 3.91
C TYR A 84 7.59 2.90 2.41
N ASN A 85 8.27 1.98 1.71
CA ASN A 85 8.13 1.82 0.26
C ASN A 85 6.72 1.38 -0.14
N ILE A 86 6.09 0.47 0.61
CA ILE A 86 4.69 0.06 0.38
C ILE A 86 3.74 1.25 0.57
N MET A 87 3.93 2.03 1.63
CA MET A 87 3.07 3.19 1.89
C MET A 87 3.22 4.25 0.79
N TRP A 88 4.44 4.50 0.33
CA TRP A 88 4.69 5.42 -0.76
C TRP A 88 3.98 4.97 -2.04
N THR A 89 4.14 3.72 -2.45
CA THR A 89 3.48 3.20 -3.67
C THR A 89 1.96 3.16 -3.52
N LEU A 90 1.42 2.88 -2.34
CA LEU A 90 -0.01 3.00 -2.06
C LEU A 90 -0.52 4.44 -2.27
N LEU A 91 0.17 5.43 -1.73
CA LEU A 91 -0.21 6.84 -1.87
C LEU A 91 -0.18 7.31 -3.33
N VAL A 92 0.85 6.89 -4.09
CA VAL A 92 0.95 7.15 -5.53
C VAL A 92 -0.24 6.53 -6.29
N GLU A 93 -0.55 5.25 -6.05
CA GLU A 93 -1.67 4.58 -6.75
C GLU A 93 -3.02 5.19 -6.36
N LEU A 94 -3.20 5.65 -5.12
CA LEU A 94 -4.40 6.37 -4.69
C LEU A 94 -4.57 7.72 -5.40
N GLU A 95 -3.48 8.46 -5.60
CA GLU A 95 -3.50 9.70 -6.37
C GLU A 95 -3.89 9.43 -7.83
N HIS A 96 -3.20 8.50 -8.50
CA HIS A 96 -3.54 8.12 -9.88
C HIS A 96 -4.97 7.60 -10.02
N TRP A 97 -5.46 6.80 -9.07
CA TRP A 97 -6.85 6.34 -9.06
C TRP A 97 -7.81 7.53 -9.01
N ASN A 98 -7.57 8.47 -8.08
CA ASN A 98 -8.44 9.62 -7.87
C ASN A 98 -8.37 10.66 -9.00
N GLU A 99 -7.30 10.67 -9.79
CA GLU A 99 -7.19 11.50 -11.00
C GLU A 99 -7.91 10.87 -12.20
N THR A 100 -7.92 9.53 -12.29
CA THR A 100 -8.48 8.80 -13.43
C THR A 100 -9.95 8.39 -13.26
N HIS A 101 -10.45 8.36 -12.03
CA HIS A 101 -11.82 7.99 -11.70
C HIS A 101 -12.65 9.22 -11.29
N GLY A 102 -13.92 9.27 -11.71
CA GLY A 102 -14.82 10.36 -11.35
C GLY A 102 -15.14 10.41 -9.84
N GLU A 103 -15.68 11.54 -9.38
CA GLU A 103 -16.01 11.83 -7.96
C GLU A 103 -16.76 10.69 -7.23
N GLY A 104 -17.63 9.95 -7.93
CA GLY A 104 -18.39 8.84 -7.36
C GLY A 104 -17.56 7.59 -7.00
N GLU A 105 -16.37 7.44 -7.58
CA GLU A 105 -15.45 6.30 -7.35
C GLU A 105 -14.15 6.73 -6.64
N ARG A 106 -14.06 8.00 -6.22
CA ARG A 106 -12.92 8.55 -5.50
C ARG A 106 -12.72 7.84 -4.16
N ILE A 107 -11.49 7.43 -3.87
CA ILE A 107 -11.08 6.83 -2.60
C ILE A 107 -10.64 7.95 -1.65
N ALA A 108 -11.53 8.32 -0.73
CA ALA A 108 -11.27 9.34 0.29
C ALA A 108 -10.78 8.75 1.64
N ARG A 109 -10.92 7.44 1.84
CA ARG A 109 -10.57 6.76 3.10
C ARG A 109 -10.01 5.38 2.80
N VAL A 110 -8.95 5.03 3.50
CA VAL A 110 -8.30 3.71 3.42
C VAL A 110 -8.27 3.11 4.82
N VAL A 111 -8.72 1.86 4.95
CA VAL A 111 -8.53 1.08 6.17
C VAL A 111 -7.17 0.39 6.06
N MET A 112 -6.30 0.64 7.02
CA MET A 112 -4.91 0.17 7.02
C MET A 112 -4.65 -0.81 8.16
N THR A 113 -3.61 -1.62 8.01
CA THR A 113 -3.19 -2.64 8.97
C THR A 113 -1.69 -2.53 9.23
N GLY A 114 -1.19 -3.19 10.29
CA GLY A 114 0.24 -3.31 10.56
C GLY A 114 0.95 -4.19 9.53
N MET A 115 1.43 -3.59 8.45
CA MET A 115 2.08 -4.29 7.34
C MET A 115 3.37 -4.98 7.77
N GLY A 116 3.49 -6.28 7.48
CA GLY A 116 4.68 -7.07 7.81
C GLY A 116 4.85 -7.42 9.30
N THR A 117 3.98 -6.94 10.19
CA THR A 117 4.12 -7.13 11.66
C THR A 117 3.71 -8.52 12.18
N GLY A 118 3.10 -9.35 11.32
CA GLY A 118 2.76 -10.73 11.62
C GLY A 118 3.91 -11.68 11.28
N VAL A 119 3.73 -12.50 10.23
CA VAL A 119 4.76 -13.45 9.77
C VAL A 119 6.09 -12.78 9.42
N GLY A 120 6.03 -11.56 8.89
CA GLY A 120 7.21 -10.80 8.46
C GLY A 120 8.07 -10.27 9.60
N ARG A 121 7.59 -10.30 10.85
CA ARG A 121 8.30 -9.88 12.06
C ARG A 121 8.83 -8.44 12.06
N VAL A 122 8.34 -7.58 11.18
CA VAL A 122 8.65 -6.14 11.23
C VAL A 122 8.22 -5.60 12.59
N ASP A 123 9.13 -4.93 13.29
CA ASP A 123 8.83 -4.31 14.58
C ASP A 123 7.66 -3.33 14.45
N LYS A 124 6.74 -3.35 15.43
CA LYS A 124 5.50 -2.56 15.35
C LYS A 124 5.77 -1.06 15.39
N ALA A 125 6.79 -0.62 16.15
CA ALA A 125 7.16 0.80 16.22
C ALA A 125 7.84 1.23 14.92
N VAL A 126 8.69 0.37 14.33
CA VAL A 126 9.26 0.59 13.00
C VAL A 126 8.17 0.70 11.93
N CYS A 127 7.21 -0.23 11.92
CA CYS A 127 6.06 -0.21 11.01
C CYS A 127 5.27 1.11 11.14
N ALA A 128 4.87 1.49 12.35
CA ALA A 128 4.12 2.72 12.59
C ALA A 128 4.91 3.97 12.18
N ARG A 129 6.20 4.06 12.55
CA ARG A 129 7.08 5.17 12.17
C ARG A 129 7.18 5.31 10.66
N GLN A 130 7.47 4.23 9.95
CA GLN A 130 7.60 4.26 8.49
C GLN A 130 6.30 4.63 7.78
N MET A 131 5.14 4.21 8.32
CA MET A 131 3.86 4.66 7.79
C MET A 131 3.68 6.17 7.92
N VAL A 132 4.01 6.74 9.07
CA VAL A 132 3.93 8.20 9.29
C VAL A 132 4.92 8.95 8.41
N LEU A 133 6.18 8.49 8.32
CA LEU A 133 7.20 9.10 7.47
C LEU A 133 6.80 9.08 6.00
N ALA A 134 6.26 7.97 5.50
CA ALA A 134 5.79 7.90 4.12
C ALA A 134 4.69 8.93 3.82
N VAL A 135 3.72 9.09 4.73
CA VAL A 135 2.67 10.11 4.60
C VAL A 135 3.26 11.52 4.67
N LYS A 136 4.15 11.80 5.64
CA LYS A 136 4.84 13.09 5.79
C LYS A 136 5.57 13.47 4.51
N HIS A 137 6.44 12.58 4.02
CA HIS A 137 7.27 12.83 2.83
C HIS A 137 6.43 12.92 1.55
N PHE A 138 5.37 12.13 1.43
CA PHE A 138 4.48 12.21 0.28
C PHE A 138 3.74 13.54 0.24
N LEU A 139 3.21 14.00 1.38
CA LEU A 139 2.56 15.31 1.47
C LEU A 139 3.53 16.46 1.23
N ASP A 140 4.78 16.36 1.69
CA ASP A 140 5.84 17.32 1.35
C ASP A 140 6.11 17.36 -0.15
N ALA A 141 6.31 16.20 -0.79
CA ALA A 141 6.54 16.09 -2.23
C ALA A 141 5.38 16.65 -3.06
N ARG A 142 4.13 16.51 -2.58
CA ARG A 142 2.91 17.02 -3.22
C ARG A 142 2.51 18.43 -2.77
N SER A 143 3.26 19.07 -1.88
CA SER A 143 3.07 20.47 -1.51
C SER A 143 3.45 21.41 -2.66
N GLU A 144 3.11 22.70 -2.57
CA GLU A 144 3.55 23.68 -3.57
C GLU A 144 5.09 23.77 -3.65
N ALA A 145 5.76 23.78 -2.50
CA ALA A 145 7.23 23.81 -2.43
C ALA A 145 7.83 22.51 -2.99
N GLY A 146 7.25 21.36 -2.66
CA GLY A 146 7.66 20.06 -3.17
C GLY A 146 7.51 19.97 -4.68
N ARG A 147 6.36 20.38 -5.23
CA ARG A 147 6.14 20.44 -6.69
C ARG A 147 7.16 21.33 -7.37
N LYS A 148 7.42 22.53 -6.85
CA LYS A 148 8.47 23.42 -7.38
C LYS A 148 9.87 22.79 -7.37
N ARG A 149 10.22 22.04 -6.32
CA ARG A 149 11.48 21.27 -6.24
C ARG A 149 11.54 20.20 -7.35
N TRP A 150 10.42 19.54 -7.63
CA TRP A 150 10.35 18.47 -8.64
C TRP A 150 10.08 18.96 -10.07
N GLU A 151 9.65 20.21 -10.26
CA GLU A 151 9.42 20.89 -11.55
C GLU A 151 10.70 21.45 -12.19
N GLN A 152 11.88 21.13 -11.64
CA GLN A 152 13.17 21.56 -12.20
C GLN A 152 13.32 21.17 -13.67
N ALA A 153 13.97 22.03 -14.44
CA ALA A 153 14.10 21.88 -15.90
C ALA A 153 14.94 20.65 -16.31
N ASP A 154 15.85 20.23 -15.44
CA ASP A 154 16.70 19.05 -15.60
C ASP A 154 16.11 17.84 -14.85
N PHE A 155 16.94 16.87 -14.47
CA PHE A 155 16.52 15.65 -13.79
C PHE A 155 16.74 15.74 -12.25
N PRO A 156 15.94 15.03 -11.43
CA PRO A 156 16.22 14.82 -10.02
C PRO A 156 17.67 14.42 -9.73
N HIS A 157 18.28 15.07 -8.76
CA HIS A 157 19.60 14.74 -8.25
C HIS A 157 19.52 13.97 -6.94
N TRP A 158 20.61 13.27 -6.61
CA TRP A 158 20.69 12.51 -5.36
C TRP A 158 20.41 13.39 -4.13
N ASN A 159 20.87 14.64 -4.14
CA ASN A 159 20.65 15.59 -3.04
C ASN A 159 19.18 15.98 -2.83
N ASP A 160 18.31 15.80 -3.84
CA ASP A 160 16.88 16.08 -3.73
C ASP A 160 16.15 14.97 -2.95
N VAL A 161 16.64 13.74 -3.06
CA VAL A 161 16.03 12.53 -2.48
C VAL A 161 16.73 12.10 -1.19
N LEU A 162 18.03 12.38 -1.05
CA LEU A 162 18.86 11.93 0.07
C LEU A 162 18.29 12.33 1.44
N PRO A 163 17.78 13.55 1.69
CA PRO A 163 17.21 13.90 2.99
C PRO A 163 16.05 12.97 3.40
N ILE A 164 15.16 12.67 2.44
CA ILE A 164 14.02 11.75 2.65
C ILE A 164 14.52 10.33 2.93
N ALA A 165 15.52 9.87 2.17
CA ALA A 165 16.07 8.53 2.31
C ALA A 165 16.79 8.35 3.67
N MET A 166 17.52 9.36 4.13
CA MET A 166 18.25 9.31 5.40
C MET A 166 17.30 9.33 6.61
N GLU A 167 16.24 10.16 6.58
CA GLU A 167 15.28 10.23 7.69
C GLU A 167 14.60 8.87 7.95
N VAL A 168 14.39 8.05 6.92
CA VAL A 168 13.84 6.69 7.06
C VAL A 168 14.80 5.76 7.83
N LEU A 169 16.12 5.98 7.70
CA LEU A 169 17.18 5.14 8.27
C LEU A 169 17.69 5.61 9.64
N GLU A 170 17.61 6.91 9.95
CA GLU A 170 18.34 7.57 11.04
C GLU A 170 17.99 7.13 12.47
N GLU A 171 16.84 6.50 12.73
CA GLU A 171 16.46 6.12 14.11
C GLU A 171 16.69 4.63 14.46
N GLU A 172 17.18 3.79 13.53
CA GLU A 172 17.52 2.40 13.86
C GLU A 172 18.83 2.28 14.66
N THR A 173 19.69 3.30 14.63
CA THR A 173 21.00 3.34 15.29
C THR A 173 20.97 3.86 16.73
N ALA A 174 19.80 4.26 17.25
CA ALA A 174 19.64 4.79 18.61
C ALA A 174 19.38 3.70 19.68
N LYS A 175 19.77 2.44 19.42
CA LYS A 175 19.69 1.32 20.37
C LYS A 175 21.06 0.83 20.80
#